data_AF-A0A969B9F2-F1
#
_entry.id   AF-A0A969B9F2-F1
#
_cell.length_a   1.000
_cell.length_b   1.000
_cell.length_c   1.000
_cell.angle_alpha   90.00
_cell.angle_beta   90.00
_cell.angle_gamma   90.00
#
_symmetry.space_group_name_H-M   'P 1'
#
loop_
_entity.id
_entity.type
_entity.pdbx_description
1 polymer ?
#
loop_
_entity_poly.entity_id
_entity_poly.type
_entity_poly.pdbx_seq_one_letter_code
_entity_poly.pdbx_strand_id
1 'polypeptide(L)' 'MNESGFDSGSTLMIGDNLLTDIGGARNAQLDTVYFNPNKIPHQEKTEFEITDLKELLNIL' A
#
# COMPACT_ATOMS: atom_id res chain seq x y z
N MET A 1 -24.33 -8.76 1.27
CA MET A 1 -23.74 -8.10 0.08
C MET A 1 -22.78 -7.08 0.63
N ASN A 2 -21.47 -7.30 0.49
CA ASN A 2 -20.50 -6.25 0.82
C ASN A 2 -20.56 -5.22 -0.31
N GLU A 3 -20.63 -3.95 0.04
CA GLU A 3 -20.75 -2.87 -0.92
C GLU A 3 -19.48 -2.82 -1.77
N SER A 4 -19.62 -2.97 -3.09
CA SER A 4 -18.53 -3.21 -4.05
C SER A 4 -18.03 -4.66 -4.02
N GLY A 5 -17.78 -5.27 -5.17
CA GLY A 5 -17.22 -6.64 -5.30
C GLY A 5 -15.77 -6.73 -4.81
N PHE A 6 -15.56 -6.41 -3.54
CA PHE A 6 -14.28 -6.39 -2.86
C PHE A 6 -13.84 -7.82 -2.55
N ASP A 7 -12.76 -8.24 -3.20
CA ASP A 7 -12.01 -9.43 -2.84
C ASP A 7 -10.67 -8.99 -2.26
N SER A 8 -10.42 -9.34 -1.00
CA SER A 8 -9.16 -9.03 -0.32
C SER A 8 -7.96 -9.63 -1.06
N GLY A 9 -8.15 -10.77 -1.75
CA GLY A 9 -7.09 -11.43 -2.51
C GLY A 9 -6.71 -10.73 -3.82
N SER A 10 -7.48 -9.74 -4.26
CA SER A 10 -7.20 -8.95 -5.48
C SER A 10 -7.16 -7.45 -5.21
N THR A 11 -6.94 -7.04 -3.96
CA THR A 11 -6.96 -5.64 -3.54
C THR A 11 -5.59 -5.21 -3.05
N LEU A 12 -5.13 -4.07 -3.58
CA LEU A 12 -3.88 -3.43 -3.20
C LEU A 12 -4.16 -2.06 -2.57
N MET A 13 -3.66 -1.82 -1.35
CA MET A 13 -3.70 -0.50 -0.72
C MET A 13 -2.43 0.28 -1.03
N ILE A 14 -2.58 1.53 -1.49
CA ILE A 14 -1.48 2.46 -1.74
C ILE A 14 -1.72 3.69 -0.86
N GLY A 15 -0.73 4.05 -0.04
CA GLY A 15 -0.86 5.19 0.88
C GLY A 15 0.48 5.74 1.34
N ASP A 16 0.47 6.98 1.83
CA ASP A 16 1.64 7.74 2.27
C ASP A 16 1.80 7.77 3.80
N ASN A 17 0.91 7.11 4.53
CA ASN A 17 1.00 6.97 5.97
C ASN A 17 1.26 5.52 6.40
N LEU A 18 2.45 5.29 6.97
CA LEU A 18 2.89 3.98 7.43
C LEU A 18 1.99 3.39 8.54
N LEU A 19 1.45 4.23 9.42
CA LEU A 19 0.63 3.75 10.55
C LEU A 19 -0.82 3.48 10.12
N THR A 20 -1.42 4.42 9.40
CA THR A 20 -2.86 4.32 9.05
C THR A 20 -3.08 3.48 7.82
N ASP A 21 -2.42 3.81 6.70
CA ASP A 21 -2.70 3.16 5.41
C ASP A 21 -2.06 1.77 5.39
N ILE A 22 -0.76 1.72 5.67
CA ILE A 22 0.00 0.47 5.62
C ILE A 22 -0.33 -0.41 6.82
N GLY A 23 -0.32 0.16 8.03
CA GLY A 23 -0.70 -0.57 9.24
C GLY A 23 -2.16 -1.06 9.23
N GLY A 24 -3.09 -0.20 8.80
CA GLY A 24 -4.50 -0.56 8.68
C GLY A 24 -4.75 -1.65 7.63
N ALA A 25 -4.17 -1.52 6.44
CA ALA A 25 -4.33 -2.49 5.37
C ALA A 25 -3.71 -3.86 5.70
N ARG A 26 -2.55 -3.88 6.38
CA ARG A 26 -1.96 -5.13 6.89
C ARG A 26 -2.85 -5.84 7.89
N ASN A 27 -3.46 -5.10 8.81
CA ASN A 27 -4.41 -5.68 9.76
C ASN A 27 -5.65 -6.24 9.05
N ALA A 28 -6.02 -5.67 7.92
CA ALA A 28 -7.08 -6.16 7.03
C ALA A 28 -6.61 -7.25 6.04
N GLN A 29 -5.35 -7.70 6.11
CA GLN A 29 -4.75 -8.72 5.25
C GLN A 29 -4.77 -8.34 3.76
N LEU A 30 -4.54 -7.06 3.46
CA LEU A 30 -4.41 -6.53 2.10
C LEU A 30 -2.94 -6.33 1.75
N ASP A 31 -2.61 -6.48 0.48
CA ASP A 31 -1.30 -6.11 -0.04
C ASP A 31 -1.11 -4.58 0.08
N THR A 32 0.14 -4.15 0.32
CA THR A 32 0.44 -2.74 0.59
C THR A 32 1.61 -2.21 -0.23
N VAL A 33 1.46 -0.99 -0.74
CA VAL A 33 2.53 -0.19 -1.33
C VAL A 33 2.61 1.14 -0.60
N TYR A 34 3.77 1.43 -0.04
CA TYR A 34 4.06 2.70 0.61
C TYR A 34 4.48 3.75 -0.43
N PHE A 35 3.78 4.88 -0.48
CA PHE A 35 4.12 6.00 -1.35
C PHE A 35 4.95 7.03 -0.57
N ASN A 36 6.25 7.11 -0.89
CA ASN A 36 7.21 8.01 -0.25
C ASN A 36 7.85 8.97 -1.26
N PRO A 37 7.10 9.93 -1.82
CA PRO A 37 7.61 10.82 -2.87
C PRO A 37 8.81 11.65 -2.41
N ASN A 38 8.90 11.91 -1.11
CA ASN A 38 9.94 12.72 -0.49
C ASN A 38 11.15 11.89 0.00
N LYS A 39 11.12 10.56 -0.15
CA LYS A 39 12.18 9.64 0.31
C LYS A 39 12.54 9.85 1.78
N ILE A 40 11.52 10.07 2.61
CA ILE A 40 11.69 10.27 4.05
C ILE A 40 12.15 8.94 4.65
N PRO A 41 13.30 8.89 5.33
CA PRO A 41 13.77 7.65 5.95
C PRO A 41 12.80 7.18 7.04
N HIS A 42 12.53 5.87 7.05
CA HIS A 42 11.78 5.23 8.11
C HIS A 42 12.40 3.88 8.46
N GLN A 43 11.96 3.32 9.59
CA GLN A 43 12.38 1.99 10.06
C GLN A 43 11.29 0.93 9.87
N GLU A 44 10.10 1.35 9.44
CA GLU A 44 9.00 0.43 9.15
C GLU A 44 9.36 -0.48 7.98
N LYS A 45 9.07 -1.77 8.13
CA LYS A 45 9.20 -2.71 7.02
C LYS A 45 8.06 -2.44 6.04
N THR A 46 8.34 -2.19 4.78
CA THR A 46 7.38 -2.05 3.67
C THR A 46 7.65 -3.17 2.65
N GLU A 47 6.59 -3.75 2.05
CA GLU A 47 6.78 -4.78 1.01
C GLU A 47 7.19 -4.15 -0.31
N PHE A 48 6.55 -3.04 -0.63
CA PHE A 48 6.89 -2.18 -1.74
C PHE A 48 6.87 -0.73 -1.28
N GLU A 49 7.88 0.02 -1.71
CA GLU A 49 7.95 1.47 -1.51
C GLU A 49 8.25 2.10 -2.87
N ILE A 50 7.45 3.10 -3.23
CA ILE A 50 7.56 3.82 -4.49
C ILE A 50 7.62 5.32 -4.23
N THR A 51 8.26 6.05 -5.13
CA THR A 51 8.39 7.51 -5.07
C THR A 51 7.58 8.23 -6.14
N ASP A 52 7.17 7.52 -7.19
CA ASP A 52 6.25 7.95 -8.23
C ASP A 52 5.23 6.84 -8.51
N LEU A 53 3.96 7.20 -8.70
CA LEU A 53 2.89 6.25 -9.00
C LEU A 53 3.11 5.49 -10.31
N LYS A 54 3.91 6.03 -11.25
CA LYS A 54 4.28 5.34 -12.49
C LYS A 54 5.11 4.08 -12.22
N GLU A 55 5.77 3.97 -11.07
CA GLU A 55 6.51 2.77 -10.70
C GLU A 55 5.58 1.54 -10.58
N LEU A 56 4.29 1.75 -10.28
CA LEU A 56 3.28 0.69 -10.25
C LEU A 56 3.12 -0.04 -11.59
N LEU A 57 3.35 0.65 -12.71
CA LEU A 57 3.27 0.04 -14.05
C LEU A 57 4.35 -1.03 -14.30
N ASN A 58 5.37 -1.10 -13.45
CA ASN A 58 6.41 -2.11 -13.51
C ASN A 58 6.22 -3.23 -12.46
N ILE A 59 5.26 -3.06 -11.54
CA ILE A 59 5.01 -3.96 -10.41
C ILE A 59 3.72 -4.77 -10.63
N LEU A 60 2.74 -4.22 -11.36
CA LEU A 60 1.44 -4.79 -11.68
C LEU A 60 1.33 -5.15 -13.17
#